data_AF-A0A257JGC8-F1
#
_entry.id   AF-A0A257JGC8-F1
#
_cell.length_a   1.000
_cell.length_b   1.000
_cell.length_c   1.000
_cell.angle_alpha   90.00
_cell.angle_beta   90.00
_cell.angle_gamma   90.00
#
_symmetry.space_group_name_H-M   'P 1'
#
loop_
_entity.id
_entity.type
_entity.pdbx_description
1 polymer ?
#
loop_
_entity_poly.entity_id
_entity_poly.type
_entity_poly.pdbx_seq_one_letter_code
_entity_poly.pdbx_strand_id
1 'polypeptide(L)'
;MTAALAILRHRNRNLPQLTLSQSAEEQAGKVAATDAIVRKFLKDEAIVTVPDFVRELGSNTPYIERPGGPNFWEHIQFRDPIPDHLHAVIPGHRFDAVLGARDTRPIRGSYSDGGRAEGWATYLEEALMLAGATQHSPRADEFIELFGIFRAARVAADINMQQNRWSVPEAVAQMRGRTPWLDEDVARVDAEIYLRRPPGYGIAYTIGKLQMDALLADRATQLGETFELRAFHDEFLAAGRLPIALVRYEMTGATDEVALLWETPAIPR
;
A
#
# COMPACT_ATOMS: atom_id res chain seq x y z
N MET A 1 -4.18 -14.06 -14.59
CA MET A 1 -3.44 -14.72 -13.49
C MET A 1 -1.98 -14.40 -13.68
N THR A 2 -1.33 -13.77 -12.70
CA THR A 2 0.11 -13.44 -12.74
C THR A 2 0.97 -14.65 -12.40
N ALA A 3 2.27 -14.59 -12.71
CA ALA A 3 3.22 -15.64 -12.34
C ALA A 3 3.33 -15.79 -10.82
N ALA A 4 3.41 -14.68 -10.08
CA ALA A 4 3.46 -14.68 -8.62
C ALA A 4 2.22 -15.35 -8.00
N LEU A 5 1.01 -14.99 -8.44
CA LEU A 5 -0.22 -15.63 -7.95
C LEU A 5 -0.25 -17.14 -8.26
N ALA A 6 0.25 -17.56 -9.43
CA ALA A 6 0.33 -18.97 -9.78
C ALA A 6 1.30 -19.74 -8.87
N ILE A 7 2.46 -19.15 -8.56
CA ILE A 7 3.46 -19.73 -7.65
C ILE A 7 2.90 -19.83 -6.22
N LEU A 8 2.25 -18.78 -5.71
CA LEU A 8 1.65 -18.76 -4.38
C LEU A 8 0.55 -19.82 -4.24
N ARG A 9 -0.33 -19.94 -5.25
CA ARG A 9 -1.34 -21.00 -5.29
C ARG A 9 -0.73 -22.40 -5.34
N HIS A 10 0.36 -22.57 -6.08
CA HIS A 10 1.09 -23.83 -6.09
C HIS A 10 1.65 -24.13 -4.68
N ARG A 11 2.32 -23.17 -4.04
CA ARG A 11 2.86 -23.30 -2.67
C ARG A 11 1.76 -23.69 -1.67
N ASN A 12 0.62 -23.03 -1.76
CA ASN A 12 -0.49 -23.16 -0.80
C ASN A 12 -1.51 -24.24 -1.18
N ARG A 13 -1.26 -25.08 -2.20
CA ARG A 13 -2.24 -26.03 -2.76
C ARG A 13 -2.83 -27.04 -1.75
N ASN A 14 -2.08 -27.34 -0.69
CA ASN A 14 -2.49 -28.30 0.34
C ASN A 14 -3.04 -27.63 1.62
N LEU A 15 -3.10 -26.28 1.67
CA LEU A 15 -3.66 -25.56 2.81
C LEU A 15 -5.19 -25.50 2.73
N PRO A 16 -5.93 -25.45 3.84
CA PRO A 16 -7.37 -25.21 3.82
C PRO A 16 -7.68 -23.82 3.23
N GLN A 17 -8.78 -23.67 2.50
CA GLN A 17 -9.23 -22.36 2.00
C GLN A 17 -9.73 -21.49 3.16
N LEU A 18 -9.44 -20.19 3.10
CA LEU A 18 -9.99 -19.22 4.06
C LEU A 18 -11.43 -18.86 3.69
N THR A 19 -12.32 -18.89 4.69
CA THR A 19 -13.75 -18.61 4.53
C THR A 19 -14.06 -17.16 4.82
N LEU A 20 -15.09 -16.64 4.16
CA LEU A 20 -15.63 -15.31 4.42
C LEU A 20 -16.21 -15.26 5.84
N SER A 21 -16.02 -14.14 6.53
CA SER A 21 -16.78 -13.80 7.73
C SER A 21 -18.29 -13.84 7.46
N GLN A 22 -19.05 -14.37 8.42
CA GLN A 22 -20.51 -14.55 8.34
C GLN A 22 -21.29 -13.61 9.26
N SER A 23 -20.60 -12.79 10.06
CA SER A 23 -21.25 -11.81 10.92
C SER A 23 -20.32 -10.64 11.25
N ALA A 24 -20.91 -9.55 11.75
CA ALA A 24 -20.15 -8.40 12.25
C ALA A 24 -19.26 -8.76 13.44
N GLU A 25 -19.71 -9.66 14.31
CA GLU A 25 -18.94 -10.14 15.46
C GLU A 25 -17.72 -10.96 15.00
N GLU A 26 -17.90 -11.88 14.04
CA GLU A 26 -16.79 -12.65 13.49
C GLU A 26 -15.75 -11.74 12.82
N GLN A 27 -16.19 -10.77 12.01
CA GLN A 27 -15.29 -9.84 11.35
C GLN A 27 -14.54 -8.96 12.35
N ALA A 28 -15.23 -8.42 13.36
CA ALA A 28 -14.59 -7.65 14.43
C ALA A 28 -13.54 -8.47 15.19
N GLY A 29 -13.84 -9.75 15.47
CA GLY A 29 -12.89 -10.68 16.07
C GLY A 29 -11.64 -10.91 15.22
N LYS A 30 -11.80 -11.14 13.90
CA LYS A 30 -10.66 -11.26 12.97
C LYS A 30 -9.82 -10.00 12.94
N VAL A 31 -10.44 -8.82 12.84
CA VAL A 31 -9.75 -7.53 12.82
C VAL A 31 -8.94 -7.30 14.10
N ALA A 32 -9.53 -7.57 15.26
CA ALA A 32 -8.84 -7.42 16.55
C ALA A 32 -7.65 -8.39 16.66
N ALA A 33 -7.82 -9.64 16.21
CA ALA A 33 -6.74 -10.62 16.17
C ALA A 33 -5.61 -10.19 15.22
N THR A 34 -5.95 -9.72 14.02
CA THR A 34 -4.98 -9.17 13.05
C THR A 34 -4.21 -8.00 13.64
N ASP A 35 -4.86 -7.04 14.30
CA ASP A 35 -4.17 -5.90 14.91
C ASP A 35 -3.16 -6.35 15.99
N ALA A 36 -3.55 -7.28 16.86
CA ALA A 36 -2.66 -7.84 17.87
C ALA A 36 -1.45 -8.56 17.25
N ILE A 37 -1.68 -9.36 16.19
CA ILE A 37 -0.62 -10.09 15.48
C ILE A 37 0.34 -9.10 14.80
N VAL A 38 -0.19 -8.11 14.07
CA VAL A 38 0.64 -7.13 13.37
C VAL A 38 1.45 -6.30 14.36
N ARG A 39 0.86 -5.80 15.45
CA ARG A 39 1.62 -5.05 16.47
C ARG A 39 2.73 -5.87 17.11
N LYS A 40 2.45 -7.14 17.41
CA LYS A 40 3.47 -8.06 17.92
C LYS A 40 4.59 -8.26 16.91
N PHE A 41 4.25 -8.51 15.64
CA PHE A 41 5.22 -8.66 14.55
C PHE A 41 6.09 -7.41 14.40
N LEU A 42 5.51 -6.21 14.35
CA LEU A 42 6.27 -4.96 14.20
C LEU A 42 7.30 -4.77 15.31
N LYS A 43 6.94 -5.15 16.55
CA LYS A 43 7.79 -5.04 17.73
C LYS A 43 8.89 -6.11 17.74
N ASP A 44 8.50 -7.38 17.60
CA ASP A 44 9.38 -8.51 17.82
C ASP A 44 10.39 -8.69 16.68
N GLU A 45 9.98 -8.40 15.45
CA GLU A 45 10.83 -8.48 14.25
C GLU A 45 11.52 -7.15 13.93
N ALA A 46 11.47 -6.17 14.83
CA ALA A 46 12.08 -4.85 14.67
C ALA A 46 11.79 -4.23 13.29
N ILE A 47 10.51 -4.10 12.94
CA ILE A 47 10.10 -3.57 11.64
C ILE A 47 10.09 -2.05 11.63
N VAL A 48 9.48 -1.43 12.64
CA VAL A 48 9.35 0.03 12.76
C VAL A 48 9.12 0.35 14.24
N THR A 49 9.59 1.50 14.71
CA THR A 49 9.29 1.97 16.05
C THR A 49 7.83 2.42 16.12
N VAL A 50 7.06 1.83 17.04
CA VAL A 50 5.66 2.22 17.31
C VAL A 50 5.63 3.05 18.61
N PRO A 51 5.44 4.39 18.53
CA PRO A 51 5.42 5.23 19.72
C PRO A 51 4.20 4.97 20.63
N ASP A 52 4.34 5.18 21.93
CA ASP A 52 3.27 4.94 22.93
C ASP A 52 1.99 5.75 22.70
N PHE A 53 2.07 6.88 21.98
CA PHE A 53 0.89 7.66 21.61
C PHE A 53 0.08 7.04 20.47
N VAL A 54 0.62 6.06 19.75
CA VAL A 54 -0.06 5.31 18.70
C VAL A 54 -0.86 4.19 19.35
N ARG A 55 -2.10 4.52 19.72
CA ARG A 55 -3.05 3.60 20.35
C ARG A 55 -3.88 2.87 19.27
N GLU A 56 -5.16 2.68 19.54
CA GLU A 56 -6.11 2.09 18.60
C GLU A 56 -6.28 2.98 17.38
N LEU A 57 -6.17 2.37 16.20
CA LEU A 57 -6.29 3.05 14.92
C LEU A 57 -7.56 2.66 14.16
N GLY A 58 -8.42 1.77 14.69
CA GLY A 58 -9.61 1.27 14.00
C GLY A 58 -9.30 0.40 12.78
N SER A 59 -10.28 0.23 11.88
CA SER A 59 -10.15 -0.62 10.68
C SER A 59 -10.92 -0.04 9.48
N ASN A 60 -10.54 -0.48 8.27
CA ASN A 60 -11.23 -0.21 7.00
C ASN A 60 -12.07 -1.41 6.52
N THR A 61 -12.31 -2.41 7.38
CA THR A 61 -12.98 -3.66 7.01
C THR A 61 -14.33 -3.88 7.73
N PRO A 62 -15.27 -2.91 7.72
CA PRO A 62 -16.56 -3.08 8.37
C PRO A 62 -17.34 -4.23 7.72
N TYR A 63 -18.04 -5.03 8.53
CA TYR A 63 -18.90 -6.08 8.00
C TYR A 63 -20.16 -5.48 7.39
N ILE A 64 -20.41 -5.80 6.12
CA ILE A 64 -21.56 -5.32 5.36
C ILE A 64 -22.14 -6.52 4.61
N GLU A 65 -23.41 -6.82 4.86
CA GLU A 65 -24.16 -7.77 4.04
C GLU A 65 -24.71 -7.05 2.81
N ARG A 66 -24.31 -7.52 1.63
CA ARG A 66 -24.76 -6.98 0.35
C ARG A 66 -25.72 -7.94 -0.33
N PRO A 67 -26.82 -7.45 -0.94
CA PRO A 67 -27.74 -8.30 -1.70
C PRO A 67 -27.08 -9.09 -2.83
N GLY A 68 -26.01 -8.55 -3.44
CA GLY A 68 -25.27 -9.18 -4.54
C GLY A 68 -24.08 -10.05 -4.11
N GLY A 69 -23.88 -10.26 -2.81
CA GLY A 69 -22.65 -10.87 -2.28
C GLY A 69 -21.50 -9.88 -2.12
N PRO A 70 -20.33 -10.36 -1.63
CA PRO A 70 -19.20 -9.49 -1.33
C PRO A 70 -18.61 -8.84 -2.59
N ASN A 71 -18.19 -7.58 -2.48
CA ASN A 71 -17.39 -6.92 -3.50
C ASN A 71 -15.92 -7.41 -3.48
N PHE A 72 -15.08 -6.90 -4.40
CA PHE A 72 -13.65 -7.24 -4.46
C PHE A 72 -12.91 -7.17 -3.11
N TRP A 73 -13.09 -6.07 -2.37
CA TRP A 73 -12.42 -5.84 -1.09
C TRP A 73 -12.89 -6.83 -0.04
N GLU A 74 -14.20 -7.04 0.04
CA GLU A 74 -14.83 -7.96 0.99
C GLU A 74 -14.46 -9.41 0.71
N HIS A 75 -14.24 -9.78 -0.56
CA HIS A 75 -13.69 -11.08 -0.94
C HIS A 75 -12.32 -11.34 -0.28
N ILE A 76 -11.53 -10.31 -0.02
CA ILE A 76 -10.20 -10.42 0.58
C ILE A 76 -10.30 -10.22 2.10
N GLN A 77 -10.81 -9.06 2.51
CA GLN A 77 -10.83 -8.59 3.89
C GLN A 77 -11.67 -9.46 4.84
N PHE A 78 -12.72 -10.13 4.33
CA PHE A 78 -13.51 -11.06 5.15
C PHE A 78 -12.87 -12.45 5.25
N ARG A 79 -11.91 -12.78 4.38
CA ARG A 79 -11.11 -14.01 4.50
C ARG A 79 -9.92 -13.80 5.42
N ASP A 80 -9.24 -12.69 5.24
CA ASP A 80 -8.12 -12.26 6.08
C ASP A 80 -8.00 -10.73 6.05
N PRO A 81 -8.13 -10.04 7.20
CA PRO A 81 -7.96 -8.58 7.25
C PRO A 81 -6.51 -8.13 7.03
N ILE A 82 -5.50 -9.00 7.16
CA ILE A 82 -4.10 -8.58 7.20
C ILE A 82 -3.61 -7.77 5.99
N PRO A 83 -4.00 -8.04 4.73
CA PRO A 83 -3.52 -7.25 3.59
C PRO A 83 -3.93 -5.78 3.70
N ASP A 84 -5.19 -5.53 4.08
CA ASP A 84 -5.70 -4.18 4.31
C ASP A 84 -5.16 -3.57 5.59
N HIS A 85 -4.97 -4.36 6.65
CA HIS A 85 -4.48 -3.86 7.93
C HIS A 85 -3.06 -3.27 7.82
N LEU A 86 -2.17 -3.95 7.09
CA LEU A 86 -0.81 -3.48 6.82
C LEU A 86 -0.82 -2.17 6.00
N HIS A 87 -1.71 -2.08 5.00
CA HIS A 87 -1.81 -0.93 4.10
C HIS A 87 -2.50 0.29 4.75
N ALA A 88 -3.66 0.08 5.33
CA ALA A 88 -4.55 1.15 5.77
C ALA A 88 -4.37 1.52 7.24
N VAL A 89 -3.93 0.60 8.10
CA VAL A 89 -4.00 0.77 9.55
C VAL A 89 -2.61 0.97 10.16
N ILE A 90 -1.87 -0.11 10.38
CA ILE A 90 -0.55 -0.09 11.01
C ILE A 90 0.36 -1.13 10.34
N PRO A 91 1.57 -0.75 9.88
CA PRO A 91 2.20 0.57 9.97
C PRO A 91 1.85 1.52 8.79
N GLY A 92 0.77 1.25 8.06
CA GLY A 92 0.36 2.01 6.87
C GLY A 92 -0.31 3.37 7.15
N HIS A 93 -1.36 3.69 6.38
CA HIS A 93 -1.93 5.05 6.27
C HIS A 93 -2.30 5.71 7.60
N ARG A 94 -3.04 5.04 8.49
CA ARG A 94 -3.46 5.64 9.76
C ARG A 94 -2.27 5.87 10.70
N PHE A 95 -1.31 4.94 10.74
CA PHE A 95 -0.07 5.11 11.47
C PHE A 95 0.72 6.32 10.98
N ASP A 96 0.96 6.41 9.66
CA ASP A 96 1.66 7.53 9.03
C ASP A 96 0.97 8.88 9.29
N ALA A 97 -0.37 8.93 9.19
CA ALA A 97 -1.14 10.15 9.46
C ALA A 97 -1.00 10.61 10.92
N VAL A 98 -0.98 9.68 11.89
CA VAL A 98 -0.81 10.00 13.32
C VAL A 98 0.58 10.56 13.63
N LEU A 99 1.61 10.09 12.91
CA LEU A 99 2.97 10.65 12.98
C LEU A 99 3.01 12.04 12.31
N GLY A 100 2.47 12.17 11.10
CA GLY A 100 2.45 13.42 10.35
C GLY A 100 1.71 14.55 11.08
N ALA A 101 0.61 14.25 11.77
CA ALA A 101 -0.13 15.23 12.58
C ALA A 101 0.68 15.80 13.77
N ARG A 102 1.82 15.19 14.11
CA ARG A 102 2.73 15.65 15.17
C ARG A 102 3.98 16.33 14.63
N ASP A 103 4.14 16.44 13.32
CA ASP A 103 5.26 17.17 12.72
C ASP A 103 5.03 18.68 12.85
N THR A 104 5.75 19.32 13.78
CA THR A 104 5.65 20.76 14.04
C THR A 104 6.61 21.60 13.18
N ARG A 105 7.36 20.99 12.25
CA ARG A 105 8.27 21.73 11.37
C ARG A 105 7.46 22.62 10.42
N PRO A 106 7.73 23.93 10.32
CA PRO A 106 6.82 24.89 9.69
C PRO A 106 6.59 24.67 8.20
N ILE A 107 7.55 24.05 7.49
CA ILE A 107 7.43 23.74 6.07
C ILE A 107 7.02 22.27 5.89
N ARG A 108 7.78 21.33 6.45
CA ARG A 108 7.57 19.89 6.26
C ARG A 108 6.25 19.40 6.85
N GLY A 109 5.88 19.86 8.05
CA GLY A 109 4.63 19.48 8.71
C GLY A 109 3.37 20.01 8.02
N SER A 110 3.50 21.07 7.21
CA SER A 110 2.38 21.60 6.41
C SER A 110 2.20 20.94 5.05
N TYR A 111 3.13 20.09 4.63
CA TYR A 111 3.15 19.49 3.30
C TYR A 111 2.79 18.01 3.37
N SER A 112 2.09 17.51 2.34
CA SER A 112 1.77 16.10 2.19
C SER A 112 1.75 15.72 0.72
N ASP A 113 2.61 14.76 0.35
CA ASP A 113 2.59 14.13 -0.96
C ASP A 113 1.73 12.85 -0.95
N GLY A 114 0.80 12.76 -1.90
CA GLY A 114 -0.06 11.59 -2.08
C GLY A 114 0.70 10.39 -2.65
N GLY A 115 1.67 10.63 -3.54
CA GLY A 115 2.51 9.57 -4.11
C GLY A 115 3.35 8.87 -3.05
N ARG A 116 3.91 9.63 -2.11
CA ARG A 116 4.62 9.10 -0.95
C ARG A 116 3.70 8.33 -0.02
N ALA A 117 2.51 8.85 0.29
CA ALA A 117 1.58 8.18 1.19
C ALA A 117 1.14 6.81 0.63
N GLU A 118 0.71 6.78 -0.63
CA GLU A 118 0.31 5.53 -1.29
C GLU A 118 1.51 4.62 -1.54
N GLY A 119 2.68 5.19 -1.87
CA GLY A 119 3.92 4.45 -2.06
C GLY A 119 4.35 3.70 -0.82
N TRP A 120 4.36 4.37 0.35
CA TRP A 120 4.63 3.75 1.66
C TRP A 120 3.68 2.59 1.92
N ALA A 121 2.38 2.84 1.86
CA ALA A 121 1.37 1.84 2.18
C ALA A 121 1.40 0.63 1.21
N THR A 122 1.66 0.88 -0.08
CA THR A 122 1.73 -0.18 -1.10
C THR A 122 3.03 -0.99 -1.00
N TYR A 123 4.15 -0.35 -0.65
CA TYR A 123 5.42 -1.02 -0.38
C TYR A 123 5.31 -2.00 0.80
N LEU A 124 4.65 -1.59 1.88
CA LEU A 124 4.51 -2.40 3.10
C LEU A 124 3.87 -3.77 2.85
N GLU A 125 2.95 -3.87 1.90
CA GLU A 125 2.25 -5.13 1.63
C GLU A 125 3.22 -6.24 1.22
N GLU A 126 4.03 -6.01 0.19
CA GLU A 126 5.00 -6.99 -0.28
C GLU A 126 6.23 -7.06 0.65
N ALA A 127 6.74 -5.91 1.11
CA ALA A 127 7.93 -5.88 1.96
C ALA A 127 7.70 -6.60 3.29
N LEU A 128 6.53 -6.42 3.92
CA LEU A 128 6.23 -7.10 5.19
C LEU A 128 5.78 -8.54 4.98
N MET A 129 5.19 -8.89 3.83
CA MET A 129 5.03 -10.29 3.44
C MET A 129 6.39 -11.00 3.40
N LEU A 130 7.39 -10.40 2.74
CA LEU A 130 8.76 -10.94 2.69
C LEU A 130 9.42 -10.99 4.07
N ALA A 131 9.17 -10.01 4.93
CA ALA A 131 9.66 -9.99 6.31
C ALA A 131 8.90 -10.94 7.26
N GLY A 132 7.84 -11.61 6.80
CA GLY A 132 7.16 -12.67 7.54
C GLY A 132 5.86 -12.29 8.26
N ALA A 133 5.28 -11.12 7.97
CA ALA A 133 4.03 -10.67 8.61
C ALA A 133 2.88 -11.67 8.45
N THR A 134 2.86 -12.43 7.36
CA THR A 134 1.81 -13.36 6.98
C THR A 134 2.15 -14.83 7.30
N GLN A 135 3.25 -15.13 8.00
CA GLN A 135 3.67 -16.52 8.27
C GLN A 135 2.60 -17.36 8.99
N HIS A 136 1.80 -16.74 9.86
CA HIS A 136 0.70 -17.39 10.57
C HIS A 136 -0.53 -17.65 9.67
N SER A 137 -0.63 -16.99 8.52
CA SER A 137 -1.69 -17.14 7.52
C SER A 137 -1.09 -17.15 6.11
N PRO A 138 -0.43 -18.25 5.66
CA PRO A 138 0.29 -18.26 4.38
C PRO A 138 -0.59 -18.04 3.15
N ARG A 139 -1.92 -18.14 3.26
CA ARG A 139 -2.86 -17.79 2.19
C ARG A 139 -3.03 -16.28 2.01
N ALA A 140 -2.73 -15.47 3.02
CA ALA A 140 -2.79 -14.01 2.94
C ALA A 140 -1.89 -13.46 1.83
N ASP A 141 -0.77 -14.11 1.52
CA ASP A 141 0.12 -13.75 0.40
C ASP A 141 -0.63 -13.74 -0.94
N GLU A 142 -1.55 -14.69 -1.17
CA GLU A 142 -2.36 -14.72 -2.39
C GLU A 142 -3.30 -13.50 -2.46
N PHE A 143 -3.74 -12.98 -1.32
CA PHE A 143 -4.61 -11.81 -1.25
C PHE A 143 -3.84 -10.49 -1.41
N ILE A 144 -2.63 -10.41 -0.86
CA ILE A 144 -1.69 -9.31 -1.12
C ILE A 144 -1.38 -9.23 -2.63
N GLU A 145 -1.12 -10.37 -3.26
CA GLU A 145 -0.90 -10.41 -4.72
C GLU A 145 -2.14 -9.95 -5.50
N LEU A 146 -3.36 -10.24 -5.04
CA LEU A 146 -4.58 -9.73 -5.68
C LEU A 146 -4.74 -8.22 -5.56
N PHE A 147 -4.37 -7.63 -4.42
CA PHE A 147 -4.26 -6.17 -4.28
C PHE A 147 -3.26 -5.60 -5.28
N GLY A 148 -2.08 -6.21 -5.41
CA GLY A 148 -1.06 -5.85 -6.39
C GLY A 148 -1.56 -5.91 -7.84
N ILE A 149 -2.28 -6.98 -8.22
CA ILE A 149 -2.88 -7.13 -9.56
C ILE A 149 -3.86 -6.00 -9.85
N PHE A 150 -4.75 -5.67 -8.89
CA PHE A 150 -5.70 -4.59 -9.10
C PHE A 150 -4.98 -3.25 -9.27
N ARG A 151 -3.97 -2.97 -8.44
CA ARG A 151 -3.15 -1.75 -8.55
C ARG A 151 -2.42 -1.65 -9.88
N ALA A 152 -1.85 -2.74 -10.37
CA ALA A 152 -1.22 -2.78 -11.68
C ALA A 152 -2.22 -2.56 -12.82
N ALA A 153 -3.45 -3.08 -12.71
CA ALA A 153 -4.47 -2.88 -13.74
C ALA A 153 -4.90 -1.40 -13.86
N ARG A 154 -4.96 -0.67 -12.74
CA ARG A 154 -5.29 0.76 -12.69
C ARG A 154 -4.32 1.64 -13.48
N VAL A 155 -3.04 1.25 -13.59
CA VAL A 155 -2.02 2.03 -14.31
C VAL A 155 -2.40 2.24 -15.77
N ALA A 156 -2.77 1.15 -16.46
CA ALA A 156 -3.17 1.23 -17.85
C ALA A 156 -4.49 1.99 -18.01
N ALA A 157 -5.43 1.81 -17.08
CA ALA A 157 -6.70 2.53 -17.07
C ALA A 157 -6.48 4.05 -16.97
N ASP A 158 -5.72 4.52 -15.97
CA ASP A 158 -5.44 5.94 -15.75
C ASP A 158 -4.78 6.58 -16.99
N ILE A 159 -3.68 6.00 -17.46
CA ILE A 159 -2.93 6.54 -18.62
C ILE A 159 -3.81 6.61 -19.87
N ASN A 160 -4.53 5.54 -20.22
CA ASN A 160 -5.30 5.52 -21.46
C ASN A 160 -6.57 6.39 -21.38
N MET A 161 -7.21 6.50 -20.22
CA MET A 161 -8.33 7.43 -20.05
C MET A 161 -7.87 8.90 -20.15
N GLN A 162 -6.76 9.26 -19.51
CA GLN A 162 -6.19 10.61 -19.57
C GLN A 162 -5.71 10.99 -20.98
N GLN A 163 -5.32 10.00 -21.78
CA GLN A 163 -4.95 10.18 -23.19
C GLN A 163 -6.16 10.13 -24.15
N ASN A 164 -7.40 10.07 -23.64
CA ASN A 164 -8.62 9.90 -24.42
C ASN A 164 -8.59 8.67 -25.36
N ARG A 165 -7.83 7.64 -25.00
CA ARG A 165 -7.74 6.38 -25.77
C ARG A 165 -8.78 5.37 -25.33
N TRP A 166 -9.17 5.39 -24.06
CA TRP A 166 -10.21 4.54 -23.47
C TRP A 166 -11.31 5.39 -22.83
N SER A 167 -12.55 4.95 -23.01
CA SER A 167 -13.71 5.33 -22.21
C SER A 167 -13.72 4.61 -20.85
N VAL A 168 -14.55 5.09 -19.91
CA VAL A 168 -14.73 4.45 -18.60
C VAL A 168 -15.14 2.96 -18.74
N PRO A 169 -16.12 2.58 -19.59
CA PRO A 169 -16.46 1.17 -19.78
C PRO A 169 -15.29 0.30 -20.30
N GLU A 170 -14.45 0.83 -21.19
CA GLU A 170 -13.27 0.11 -21.69
C GLU A 170 -12.22 -0.10 -20.59
N ALA A 171 -11.99 0.92 -19.75
CA ALA A 171 -11.12 0.79 -18.58
C ALA A 171 -11.67 -0.22 -17.56
N VAL A 172 -12.97 -0.19 -17.27
CA VAL A 172 -13.64 -1.17 -16.39
C VAL A 172 -13.50 -2.59 -16.93
N ALA A 173 -13.78 -2.80 -18.22
CA ALA A 173 -13.64 -4.10 -18.86
C ALA A 173 -12.19 -4.61 -18.79
N GLN A 174 -11.20 -3.74 -19.01
CA GLN A 174 -9.79 -4.08 -18.92
C GLN A 174 -9.40 -4.49 -17.48
N MET A 175 -9.82 -3.73 -16.47
CA MET A 175 -9.43 -4.00 -15.08
C MET A 175 -10.04 -5.32 -14.60
N ARG A 176 -11.32 -5.57 -14.91
CA ARG A 176 -12.02 -6.82 -14.57
C ARG A 176 -11.44 -8.03 -15.30
N GLY A 177 -11.05 -7.87 -16.56
CA GLY A 177 -10.40 -8.93 -17.33
C GLY A 177 -9.05 -9.37 -16.77
N ARG A 178 -8.39 -8.52 -15.97
CA ARG A 178 -7.07 -8.82 -15.36
C ARG A 178 -7.13 -9.21 -13.90
N THR A 179 -8.12 -8.70 -13.17
CA THR A 179 -8.19 -8.77 -11.71
C THR A 179 -9.25 -9.78 -11.26
N PRO A 180 -8.86 -10.93 -10.68
CA PRO A 180 -9.82 -11.88 -10.13
C PRO A 180 -10.71 -11.24 -9.06
N TRP A 181 -11.99 -11.60 -9.04
CA TRP A 181 -13.04 -11.09 -8.13
C TRP A 181 -13.38 -9.61 -8.25
N LEU A 182 -12.78 -8.88 -9.19
CA LEU A 182 -13.12 -7.48 -9.37
C LEU A 182 -14.52 -7.34 -9.98
N ASP A 183 -15.44 -6.81 -9.17
CA ASP A 183 -16.79 -6.47 -9.59
C ASP A 183 -16.85 -5.16 -10.37
N GLU A 184 -17.98 -4.95 -11.04
CA GLU A 184 -18.18 -3.79 -11.91
C GLU A 184 -18.25 -2.47 -11.16
N ASP A 185 -18.89 -2.46 -9.99
CA ASP A 185 -19.09 -1.23 -9.23
C ASP A 185 -17.77 -0.72 -8.65
N VAL A 186 -16.94 -1.60 -8.07
CA VAL A 186 -15.60 -1.24 -7.61
C VAL A 186 -14.75 -0.76 -8.79
N ALA A 187 -14.70 -1.51 -9.89
CA ALA A 187 -13.93 -1.12 -11.08
C ALA A 187 -14.38 0.25 -11.64
N ARG A 188 -15.70 0.53 -11.67
CA ARG A 188 -16.24 1.79 -12.17
C ARG A 188 -15.90 2.96 -11.24
N VAL A 189 -16.05 2.79 -9.93
CA VAL A 189 -15.70 3.83 -8.95
C VAL A 189 -14.23 4.22 -9.08
N ASP A 190 -13.35 3.22 -9.22
CA ASP A 190 -11.93 3.44 -9.49
C ASP A 190 -11.69 4.13 -10.84
N ALA A 191 -12.31 3.68 -11.92
CA ALA A 191 -12.14 4.34 -13.22
C ALA A 191 -12.59 5.81 -13.19
N GLU A 192 -13.70 6.11 -12.53
CA GLU A 192 -14.22 7.47 -12.38
C GLU A 192 -13.35 8.35 -11.48
N ILE A 193 -12.72 7.80 -10.43
CA ILE A 193 -11.86 8.61 -9.55
C ILE A 193 -10.63 9.12 -10.28
N TYR A 194 -10.08 8.33 -11.23
CA TYR A 194 -8.92 8.74 -12.04
C TYR A 194 -9.23 9.90 -12.98
N LEU A 195 -10.50 10.11 -13.35
CA LEU A 195 -10.94 11.28 -14.11
C LEU A 195 -11.19 12.52 -13.25
N ARG A 196 -11.50 12.34 -11.96
CA ARG A 196 -11.83 13.43 -11.02
C ARG A 196 -10.62 13.93 -10.22
N ARG A 197 -9.65 13.08 -9.99
CA ARG A 197 -8.39 13.42 -9.30
C ARG A 197 -7.35 13.93 -10.31
N PRO A 198 -6.29 14.60 -9.84
CA PRO A 198 -5.19 14.99 -10.71
C PRO A 198 -4.70 13.80 -11.54
N PRO A 199 -4.38 14.01 -12.84
CA PRO A 199 -3.85 12.96 -13.69
C PRO A 199 -2.66 12.26 -13.03
N GLY A 200 -2.65 10.92 -13.09
CA GLY A 200 -1.60 10.11 -12.44
C GLY A 200 -1.93 9.70 -11.00
N TYR A 201 -3.12 9.96 -10.49
CA TYR A 201 -3.52 9.44 -9.17
C TYR A 201 -3.54 7.90 -9.13
N GLY A 202 -4.00 7.24 -10.20
CA GLY A 202 -4.05 5.78 -10.26
C GLY A 202 -2.66 5.15 -10.38
N ILE A 203 -1.72 5.82 -11.05
CA ILE A 203 -0.34 5.33 -11.17
C ILE A 203 0.48 5.55 -9.88
N ALA A 204 0.07 6.48 -9.02
CA ALA A 204 0.83 6.90 -7.83
C ALA A 204 1.17 5.75 -6.89
N TYR A 205 0.28 4.77 -6.72
CA TYR A 205 0.54 3.58 -5.91
C TYR A 205 1.72 2.76 -6.44
N THR A 206 1.76 2.52 -7.75
CA THR A 206 2.79 1.68 -8.39
C THR A 206 4.10 2.43 -8.46
N ILE A 207 4.09 3.70 -8.88
CA ILE A 207 5.30 4.52 -8.92
C ILE A 207 5.86 4.74 -7.51
N GLY A 208 5.01 5.05 -6.53
CA GLY A 208 5.42 5.22 -5.15
C GLY A 208 6.05 3.95 -4.55
N LYS A 209 5.48 2.76 -4.82
CA LYS A 209 6.10 1.49 -4.42
C LYS A 209 7.47 1.31 -5.08
N LEU A 210 7.59 1.54 -6.39
CA LEU A 210 8.87 1.41 -7.10
C LEU A 210 9.94 2.36 -6.54
N GLN A 211 9.56 3.58 -6.16
CA GLN A 211 10.47 4.52 -5.51
C GLN A 211 10.86 4.07 -4.10
N MET A 212 9.94 3.48 -3.34
CA MET A 212 10.25 2.88 -2.03
C MET A 212 11.22 1.69 -2.17
N ASP A 213 10.96 0.80 -3.13
CA ASP A 213 11.82 -0.36 -3.40
C ASP A 213 13.23 0.09 -3.81
N ALA A 214 13.35 1.11 -4.66
CA ALA A 214 14.62 1.70 -5.06
C ALA A 214 15.36 2.35 -3.87
N LEU A 215 14.65 3.13 -3.06
CA LEU A 215 15.20 3.74 -1.85
C LEU A 215 15.71 2.68 -0.85
N LEU A 216 14.92 1.63 -0.61
CA LEU A 216 15.35 0.52 0.25
C LEU A 216 16.60 -0.16 -0.31
N ALA A 217 16.62 -0.46 -1.61
CA ALA A 217 17.75 -1.11 -2.26
C ALA A 217 19.04 -0.27 -2.17
N ASP A 218 18.94 1.03 -2.45
CA ASP A 218 20.07 1.95 -2.36
C ASP A 218 20.60 2.04 -0.92
N ARG A 219 19.69 2.22 0.05
CA ARG A 219 20.08 2.38 1.46
C ARG A 219 20.65 1.09 2.04
N ALA A 220 20.09 -0.06 1.71
CA ALA A 220 20.62 -1.36 2.09
C ALA A 220 22.01 -1.61 1.47
N THR A 221 22.21 -1.25 0.20
CA THR A 221 23.52 -1.36 -0.45
C THR A 221 24.55 -0.45 0.19
N GLN A 222 24.18 0.79 0.55
CA GLN A 222 25.08 1.75 1.19
C GLN A 222 25.52 1.32 2.59
N LEU A 223 24.60 0.77 3.39
CA LEU A 223 24.87 0.38 4.78
C LEU A 223 25.46 -1.03 4.92
N GLY A 224 25.26 -1.89 3.92
CA GLY A 224 25.79 -3.26 3.91
C GLY A 224 25.34 -4.06 5.13
N GLU A 225 26.29 -4.70 5.81
CA GLU A 225 26.03 -5.53 7.00
C GLU A 225 25.49 -4.74 8.20
N THR A 226 25.56 -3.41 8.18
CA THR A 226 25.01 -2.55 9.26
C THR A 226 23.57 -2.09 8.98
N PHE A 227 22.97 -2.54 7.87
CA PHE A 227 21.59 -2.21 7.53
C PHE A 227 20.61 -2.81 8.54
N GLU A 228 19.73 -1.97 9.08
CA GLU A 228 18.67 -2.36 10.00
C GLU A 228 17.31 -1.86 9.47
N LEU A 229 16.36 -2.79 9.27
CA LEU A 229 15.06 -2.47 8.66
C LEU A 229 14.26 -1.45 9.50
N ARG A 230 14.28 -1.59 10.84
CA ARG A 230 13.67 -0.59 11.75
C ARG A 230 14.21 0.80 11.52
N ALA A 231 15.54 0.93 11.46
CA ALA A 231 16.21 2.21 11.32
C ALA A 231 15.85 2.87 9.98
N PHE A 232 15.79 2.07 8.91
CA PHE A 232 15.34 2.54 7.59
C PHE A 232 13.91 3.08 7.62
N HIS A 233 12.96 2.33 8.18
CA HIS A 233 11.56 2.77 8.26
C HIS A 233 11.38 3.99 9.18
N ASP A 234 12.08 4.03 10.32
CA ASP A 234 12.05 5.16 11.24
C ASP A 234 12.61 6.44 10.59
N GLU A 235 13.74 6.32 9.86
CA GLU A 235 14.35 7.43 9.12
C GLU A 235 13.41 7.95 8.02
N PHE A 236 12.80 7.05 7.24
CA PHE A 236 11.83 7.41 6.19
C PHE A 236 10.59 8.13 6.74
N LEU A 237 10.03 7.67 7.86
CA LEU A 237 8.87 8.30 8.49
C LEU A 237 9.25 9.65 9.13
N ALA A 238 10.45 9.76 9.72
CA ALA A 238 10.95 10.99 10.33
C ALA A 238 11.24 12.10 9.30
N ALA A 239 11.56 11.74 8.04
CA ALA A 239 11.72 12.70 6.95
C ALA A 239 10.43 13.51 6.66
N GLY A 240 9.27 12.98 7.06
CA GLY A 240 7.96 13.58 6.89
C GLY A 240 7.26 13.10 5.61
N ARG A 241 6.17 13.77 5.23
CA ARG A 241 5.33 13.37 4.09
C ARG A 241 5.73 14.09 2.80
N LEU A 242 7.04 14.15 2.55
CA LEU A 242 7.64 14.76 1.37
C LEU A 242 7.67 13.78 0.18
N PRO A 243 7.83 14.25 -1.07
CA PRO A 243 8.04 13.36 -2.21
C PRO A 243 9.21 12.39 -1.98
N ILE A 244 9.05 11.12 -2.36
CA ILE A 244 10.04 10.06 -2.08
C ILE A 244 11.42 10.42 -2.66
N ALA A 245 11.50 11.08 -3.82
CA ALA A 245 12.78 11.53 -4.40
C ALA A 245 13.57 12.48 -3.47
N LEU A 246 12.88 13.38 -2.75
CA LEU A 246 13.53 14.26 -1.78
C LEU A 246 13.96 13.50 -0.51
N VAL A 247 13.15 12.54 -0.07
CA VAL A 247 13.49 11.67 1.06
C VAL A 247 14.68 10.78 0.72
N ARG A 248 14.73 10.22 -0.50
CA ARG A 248 15.86 9.45 -1.01
C ARG A 248 17.12 10.29 -1.04
N TYR A 249 17.08 11.50 -1.59
CA TYR A 249 18.22 12.42 -1.54
C TYR A 249 18.69 12.68 -0.09
N GLU A 250 17.78 12.94 0.84
CA GLU A 250 18.11 13.18 2.26
C GLU A 250 18.77 11.96 2.92
N MET A 251 18.24 10.76 2.69
CA MET A 251 18.73 9.53 3.32
C MET A 251 20.03 9.03 2.68
N THR A 252 20.17 9.12 1.36
CA THR A 252 21.24 8.45 0.61
C THR A 252 22.29 9.39 0.03
N GLY A 253 21.99 10.68 -0.07
CA GLY A 253 22.80 11.67 -0.78
C GLY A 253 22.74 11.57 -2.31
N ALA A 254 21.96 10.65 -2.88
CA ALA A 254 21.85 10.47 -4.33
C ALA A 254 21.13 11.65 -4.99
N THR A 255 21.75 12.25 -6.00
CA THR A 255 21.26 13.49 -6.64
C THR A 255 20.55 13.28 -7.97
N ASP A 256 20.58 12.06 -8.52
CA ASP A 256 20.06 11.69 -9.85
C ASP A 256 18.59 12.05 -10.05
N GLU A 257 17.74 11.92 -9.02
CA GLU A 257 16.30 12.24 -9.11
C GLU A 257 15.97 13.70 -8.80
N VAL A 258 16.90 14.45 -8.18
CA VAL A 258 16.67 15.84 -7.73
C VAL A 258 17.49 16.87 -8.49
N ALA A 259 18.48 16.47 -9.29
CA ALA A 259 19.34 17.39 -10.04
C ALA A 259 18.53 18.34 -10.93
N LEU A 260 17.49 17.81 -11.60
CA LEU A 260 16.62 18.60 -12.47
C LEU A 260 15.85 19.71 -11.73
N LEU A 261 15.59 19.56 -10.42
CA LEU A 261 14.94 20.61 -9.62
C LEU A 261 15.81 21.87 -9.54
N TRP A 262 17.13 21.70 -9.58
CA TRP A 262 18.11 22.79 -9.47
C TRP A 262 18.50 23.38 -10.82
N GLU A 263 18.31 22.62 -11.90
CA GLU A 263 18.57 23.04 -13.27
C GLU A 263 17.36 23.73 -13.93
N THR A 264 16.16 23.54 -13.39
CA THR A 264 14.94 24.15 -13.93
C THR A 264 14.91 25.65 -13.59
N PRO A 265 14.94 26.56 -14.58
CA PRO A 265 14.87 27.99 -14.32
C PRO A 265 13.56 28.33 -13.62
N ALA A 266 13.60 29.34 -12.73
CA ALA A 266 12.42 29.81 -12.05
C ALA A 266 11.33 30.21 -13.06
N ILE A 267 10.07 29.85 -12.77
CA ILE A 267 8.93 30.30 -13.58
C ILE A 267 8.98 31.84 -13.61
N PRO A 268 9.01 32.46 -14.81
CA PRO A 268 9.00 33.91 -14.93
C PRO A 268 7.81 34.50 -14.16
N ARG A 269 8.05 35.60 -13.44
CA ARG A 269 6.99 36.35 -12.76
C ARG A 269 6.08 37.07 -13.74
#